data_AF-A0A8J3JDR6-F1
#
_entry.id   AF-A0A8J3JDR6-F1
#
_cell.length_a   1.000
_cell.length_b   1.000
_cell.length_c   1.000
_cell.angle_alpha   90.00
_cell.angle_beta   90.00
_cell.angle_gamma   90.00
#
_symmetry.space_group_name_H-M   'P 1'
#
loop_
_entity.id
_entity.type
_entity.pdbx_description
1 polymer ?
#
loop_
_entity_poly.entity_id
_entity_poly.type
_entity_poly.pdbx_seq_one_letter_code
_entity_poly.pdbx_strand_id
1 'polypeptide(L)'
;MRVRSLLPTAAVAVGALLATAGVAAVHHGLSTSDSGTPRILVAEANLQDAVRPADARDTADLDTFAARLASATPYAPDAVLLTEILGPGAERVASRLSATTGHRYTVAVAGGDTAFRPDGSVRENAILLNTDTMRATDTAGFHRVQDEDQAYVLAERRGSAVTVPLVAAHPAGDPAAAASALGSFVDSTFPAAADRITVLGGDFRVGRCAVSGDDQPAGCDPAAYWAGLTGARGFTDATYETSGAERHPYSTYLFARGKPVRSAVDTGYAPDPSCKPAYDAGRSASAPAACRGTYYADKPFSWAELAVGEAVQRSVVPSTVVMDRCRLADRTADVVARTVDNGDAASSEPVSVDAPAPLTATPASGTLDVPAHQGGSLVVHLTAPRADTPTGTYQLTVHIGQTTVRVPVRVPETCTEPPAYATSFHPGTPPENAVDGDIATIWHSEYQPVTPLPQSITLNLGATKNVTNLTYQPRFDGNLNGTILSYQVSVSTDGATFTTVASGDWAGDARLKTATFPAVDARYVRLTGTKGYGGEFVSAAEVTAG
;
A
#
# COMPACT_ATOMS: atom_id res chain seq x y z
N MET A 1 77.04 42.23 -23.35
CA MET A 1 77.60 41.21 -24.27
C MET A 1 76.78 39.94 -24.09
N ARG A 2 76.18 39.45 -25.19
CA ARG A 2 75.46 38.18 -25.39
C ARG A 2 74.08 37.96 -24.77
N VAL A 3 73.26 37.39 -25.65
CA VAL A 3 71.82 37.15 -25.73
C VAL A 3 71.51 35.68 -25.37
N ARG A 4 70.30 35.38 -24.89
CA ARG A 4 69.34 34.32 -25.35
C ARG A 4 68.31 33.97 -24.25
N SER A 5 67.03 34.33 -24.42
CA SER A 5 65.89 33.53 -24.97
C SER A 5 65.39 32.46 -23.97
N LEU A 6 64.10 32.19 -23.70
CA LEU A 6 62.78 32.48 -24.30
C LEU A 6 61.68 31.93 -23.34
N LEU A 7 60.43 32.40 -23.49
CA LEU A 7 59.13 31.72 -23.25
C LEU A 7 58.42 31.81 -21.85
N PRO A 8 57.07 31.72 -21.81
CA PRO A 8 56.22 32.89 -21.52
C PRO A 8 55.35 32.78 -20.25
N THR A 9 54.88 33.94 -19.78
CA THR A 9 53.91 34.14 -18.70
C THR A 9 52.47 33.83 -19.12
N ALA A 10 51.79 32.97 -18.37
CA ALA A 10 50.33 32.88 -18.29
C ALA A 10 49.90 33.27 -16.87
N ALA A 11 49.22 34.41 -16.73
CA ALA A 11 48.65 34.88 -15.48
C ALA A 11 47.15 34.54 -15.45
N VAL A 12 46.73 33.80 -14.43
CA VAL A 12 45.33 33.48 -14.13
C VAL A 12 44.71 34.66 -13.39
N ALA A 13 43.67 35.26 -13.94
CA ALA A 13 42.85 36.27 -13.28
C ALA A 13 41.60 35.61 -12.67
N VAL A 14 41.46 35.70 -11.35
CA VAL A 14 40.27 35.29 -10.61
C VAL A 14 39.28 36.46 -10.60
N GLY A 15 38.15 36.31 -11.29
CA GLY A 15 37.02 37.23 -11.24
C GLY A 15 35.86 36.60 -10.48
N ALA A 16 35.50 37.17 -9.32
CA ALA A 16 34.32 36.78 -8.56
C ALA A 16 33.05 37.34 -9.23
N LEU A 17 32.11 36.46 -9.61
CA LEU A 17 30.76 36.83 -10.01
C LEU A 17 29.78 36.46 -8.87
N LEU A 18 29.21 37.49 -8.25
CA LEU A 18 28.01 37.39 -7.41
C LEU A 18 26.80 37.14 -8.35
N ALA A 19 26.29 35.92 -8.36
CA ALA A 19 25.03 35.59 -9.02
C ALA A 19 23.88 35.76 -8.03
N THR A 20 23.10 36.84 -8.19
CA THR A 20 21.76 36.94 -7.60
C THR A 20 20.82 36.01 -8.37
N ALA A 21 20.49 34.86 -7.80
CA ALA A 21 19.49 33.96 -8.34
C ALA A 21 18.09 34.59 -8.15
N GLY A 22 17.54 35.16 -9.21
CA GLY A 22 16.12 35.48 -9.29
C GLY A 22 15.33 34.19 -9.43
N VAL A 23 14.40 33.94 -8.50
CA VAL A 23 13.41 32.88 -8.61
C VAL A 23 12.49 33.23 -9.78
N ALA A 24 12.67 32.58 -10.92
CA ALA A 24 11.74 32.69 -12.03
C ALA A 24 10.43 31.98 -11.63
N ALA A 25 9.34 32.73 -11.56
CA ALA A 25 8.01 32.17 -11.40
C ALA A 25 7.70 31.26 -12.60
N VAL A 26 7.56 29.96 -12.34
CA VAL A 26 7.05 29.00 -13.32
C VAL A 26 5.57 29.30 -13.49
N HIS A 27 5.18 29.88 -14.63
CA HIS A 27 3.78 29.99 -15.01
C HIS A 27 3.24 28.58 -15.30
N HIS A 28 2.52 27.99 -14.34
CA HIS A 28 1.75 26.76 -14.56
C HIS A 28 0.54 27.09 -15.45
N GLY A 29 0.66 26.81 -16.75
CA GLY A 29 -0.45 26.88 -17.68
C GLY A 29 -1.54 25.84 -17.34
N LEU A 30 -2.81 26.22 -17.57
CA LEU A 30 -3.95 25.30 -17.52
C LEU A 30 -3.73 24.15 -18.53
N SER A 31 -3.68 22.91 -18.05
CA SER A 31 -3.56 21.74 -18.93
C SER A 31 -4.89 21.47 -19.65
N THR A 32 -4.94 21.81 -20.94
CA THR A 32 -5.73 21.05 -21.91
C THR A 32 -4.86 19.88 -22.37
N SER A 33 -5.38 18.66 -22.35
CA SER A 33 -4.67 17.52 -22.94
C SER A 33 -4.36 17.78 -24.43
N ASP A 34 -3.26 17.22 -24.94
CA ASP A 34 -2.96 17.16 -26.38
C ASP A 34 -4.08 16.48 -27.22
N SER A 35 -5.06 15.84 -26.56
CA SER A 35 -6.16 15.08 -27.17
C SER A 35 -7.56 15.71 -27.01
N GLY A 36 -7.70 16.85 -26.32
CA GLY A 36 -9.01 17.51 -26.11
C GLY A 36 -9.97 16.81 -25.13
N THR A 37 -9.57 15.70 -24.50
CA THR A 37 -10.38 15.02 -23.48
C THR A 37 -10.20 15.73 -22.12
N PRO A 38 -11.29 16.11 -21.43
CA PRO A 38 -11.20 16.71 -20.10
C PRO A 38 -10.55 15.75 -19.10
N ARG A 39 -9.63 16.27 -18.30
CA ARG A 39 -8.97 15.55 -17.20
C ARG A 39 -9.07 16.35 -15.92
N ILE A 40 -8.97 15.66 -14.79
CA ILE A 40 -8.87 16.25 -13.46
C ILE A 40 -7.67 15.72 -12.72
N LEU A 41 -7.04 16.55 -11.91
CA LEU A 41 -6.00 16.14 -10.97
C LEU A 41 -6.54 16.22 -9.55
N VAL A 42 -6.61 15.09 -8.88
CA VAL A 42 -7.06 15.01 -7.49
C VAL A 42 -5.89 14.57 -6.64
N ALA A 43 -5.64 15.34 -5.58
CA ALA A 43 -4.68 14.99 -4.53
C ALA A 43 -5.42 14.58 -3.26
N GLU A 44 -4.80 13.72 -2.46
CA GLU A 44 -5.37 13.25 -1.22
C GLU A 44 -4.28 13.05 -0.15
N ALA A 45 -4.58 13.45 1.09
CA ALA A 45 -3.64 13.45 2.20
C ALA A 45 -4.34 13.30 3.57
N ASN A 46 -3.73 12.53 4.46
CA ASN A 46 -4.02 12.53 5.90
C ASN A 46 -3.03 13.47 6.60
N LEU A 47 -3.54 14.56 7.19
CA LEU A 47 -2.71 15.62 7.76
C LEU A 47 -2.51 15.51 9.29
N GLN A 48 -3.28 14.68 9.99
CA GLN A 48 -3.20 14.49 11.46
C GLN A 48 -3.28 15.80 12.28
N ASP A 49 -3.94 16.82 11.74
CA ASP A 49 -4.11 18.17 12.30
C ASP A 49 -5.35 18.29 13.22
N ALA A 50 -6.28 17.33 13.14
CA ALA A 50 -7.57 17.41 13.84
C ALA A 50 -7.60 17.04 15.32
N VAL A 51 -6.45 16.68 15.91
CA VAL A 51 -6.46 15.95 17.19
C VAL A 51 -6.50 16.89 18.41
N ARG A 52 -5.85 18.07 18.39
CA ARG A 52 -5.81 18.96 19.57
C ARG A 52 -5.97 20.46 19.25
N PRO A 53 -6.61 21.24 20.14
CA PRO A 53 -6.70 22.70 20.02
C PRO A 53 -5.36 23.44 19.95
N ALA A 54 -4.25 22.80 20.32
CA ALA A 54 -2.90 23.35 20.21
C ALA A 54 -2.33 23.20 18.78
N ASP A 55 -2.67 22.12 18.08
CA ASP A 55 -2.23 21.84 16.72
C ASP A 55 -2.90 22.82 15.75
N ALA A 56 -4.22 23.05 15.92
CA ALA A 56 -4.98 24.05 15.18
C ALA A 56 -4.51 25.52 15.33
N ARG A 57 -3.57 25.82 16.25
CA ARG A 57 -3.00 27.17 16.46
C ARG A 57 -1.65 27.38 15.77
N ASP A 58 -0.93 26.31 15.43
CA ASP A 58 0.37 26.37 14.78
C ASP A 58 0.30 25.66 13.43
N THR A 59 0.11 26.44 12.36
CA THR A 59 -0.16 25.95 10.99
C THR A 59 1.04 26.08 10.06
N ALA A 60 2.24 26.26 10.60
CA ALA A 60 3.46 26.42 9.80
C ALA A 60 3.79 25.14 9.00
N ASP A 61 3.41 23.99 9.54
CA ASP A 61 3.48 22.69 8.90
C ASP A 61 2.52 22.61 7.69
N LEU A 62 1.28 23.09 7.81
CA LEU A 62 0.31 23.15 6.69
C LEU A 62 0.80 24.00 5.51
N ASP A 63 1.59 25.06 5.78
CA ASP A 63 2.25 25.85 4.73
C ASP A 63 3.26 25.00 3.95
N THR A 64 4.01 24.14 4.65
CA THR A 64 5.00 23.23 4.06
C THR A 64 4.30 22.17 3.21
N PHE A 65 3.20 21.59 3.70
CA PHE A 65 2.36 20.68 2.92
C PHE A 65 1.89 21.32 1.62
N ALA A 66 1.29 22.52 1.69
CA ALA A 66 0.78 23.20 0.50
C ALA A 66 1.88 23.49 -0.53
N ALA A 67 3.09 23.86 -0.07
CA ALA A 67 4.24 24.07 -0.94
C ALA A 67 4.73 22.75 -1.59
N ARG A 68 4.83 21.67 -0.81
CA ARG A 68 5.21 20.34 -1.30
C ARG A 68 4.21 19.85 -2.33
N LEU A 69 2.92 19.91 -2.01
CA LEU A 69 1.84 19.49 -2.92
C LEU A 69 1.93 20.23 -4.26
N ALA A 70 2.03 21.56 -4.23
CA ALA A 70 2.16 22.36 -5.45
C ALA A 70 3.41 22.04 -6.28
N SER A 71 4.50 21.62 -5.63
CA SER A 71 5.77 21.26 -6.30
C SER A 71 5.79 19.82 -6.84
N ALA A 72 5.10 18.90 -6.17
CA ALA A 72 5.13 17.47 -6.49
C ALA A 72 4.05 17.08 -7.53
N THR A 73 3.05 17.94 -7.73
CA THR A 73 2.01 17.71 -8.72
C THR A 73 2.40 18.27 -10.09
N PRO A 74 1.97 17.64 -11.20
CA PRO A 74 2.35 18.09 -12.54
C PRO A 74 1.77 19.48 -12.90
N TYR A 75 0.69 19.87 -12.23
CA TYR A 75 0.05 21.18 -12.30
C TYR A 75 -0.79 21.38 -11.02
N ALA A 76 -1.42 22.55 -10.86
CA ALA A 76 -2.27 22.86 -9.71
C ALA A 76 -3.47 21.87 -9.63
N PRO A 77 -3.65 21.12 -8.53
CA PRO A 77 -4.76 20.17 -8.40
C PRO A 77 -6.13 20.80 -8.61
N ASP A 78 -7.04 20.10 -9.26
CA ASP A 78 -8.44 20.52 -9.42
C ASP A 78 -9.22 20.36 -8.10
N ALA A 79 -8.87 19.34 -7.33
CA ALA A 79 -9.43 19.08 -6.00
C ALA A 79 -8.37 18.50 -5.05
N VAL A 80 -8.54 18.75 -3.76
CA VAL A 80 -7.72 18.17 -2.69
C VAL A 80 -8.64 17.59 -1.63
N LEU A 81 -8.47 16.30 -1.32
CA LEU A 81 -9.21 15.54 -0.33
C LEU A 81 -8.34 15.41 0.93
N LEU A 82 -8.83 15.92 2.06
CA LEU A 82 -8.05 15.95 3.29
C LEU A 82 -8.78 15.20 4.40
N THR A 83 -8.02 14.39 5.14
CA THR A 83 -8.47 13.67 6.33
C THR A 83 -7.65 14.08 7.55
N GLU A 84 -8.24 13.87 8.73
CA GLU A 84 -7.74 14.38 10.02
C GLU A 84 -7.41 15.88 9.98
N ILE A 85 -8.31 16.71 9.46
CA ILE A 85 -8.19 18.17 9.44
C ILE A 85 -9.47 18.89 9.90
N LEU A 86 -9.31 20.03 10.58
CA LEU A 86 -10.41 20.90 10.98
C LEU A 86 -10.67 22.03 9.98
N GLY A 87 -11.82 22.67 10.07
CA GLY A 87 -12.21 23.79 9.20
C GLY A 87 -11.14 24.89 9.08
N PRO A 88 -10.62 25.44 10.19
CA PRO A 88 -9.57 26.45 10.14
C PRO A 88 -8.28 25.99 9.43
N GLY A 89 -7.87 24.73 9.63
CA GLY A 89 -6.73 24.13 8.93
C GLY A 89 -6.99 24.03 7.42
N ALA A 90 -8.18 23.56 7.03
CA ALA A 90 -8.56 23.45 5.61
C ALA A 90 -8.56 24.82 4.91
N GLU A 91 -9.07 25.88 5.57
CA GLU A 91 -9.00 27.25 5.05
C GLU A 91 -7.56 27.75 4.91
N ARG A 92 -6.68 27.38 5.85
CA ARG A 92 -5.26 27.71 5.76
C ARG A 92 -4.60 27.04 4.55
N VAL A 93 -4.85 25.74 4.34
CA VAL A 93 -4.34 25.00 3.18
C VAL A 93 -4.87 25.62 1.88
N ALA A 94 -6.16 25.96 1.81
CA ALA A 94 -6.75 26.62 0.63
C ALA A 94 -6.10 27.97 0.33
N SER A 95 -5.91 28.81 1.36
CA SER A 95 -5.24 30.10 1.23
C SER A 95 -3.79 29.96 0.73
N ARG A 96 -3.05 28.98 1.27
CA ARG A 96 -1.65 28.73 0.92
C ARG A 96 -1.50 28.14 -0.47
N LEU A 97 -2.31 27.15 -0.84
CA LEU A 97 -2.35 26.65 -2.21
C LEU A 97 -2.68 27.75 -3.21
N SER A 98 -3.61 28.65 -2.87
CA SER A 98 -3.94 29.77 -3.73
C SER A 98 -2.74 30.71 -3.96
N ALA A 99 -2.03 31.05 -2.89
CA ALA A 99 -0.84 31.90 -2.95
C ALA A 99 0.31 31.23 -3.72
N THR A 100 0.55 29.94 -3.49
CA THR A 100 1.68 29.21 -4.09
C THR A 100 1.47 28.87 -5.56
N THR A 101 0.23 28.51 -5.94
CA THR A 101 -0.08 28.08 -7.32
C THR A 101 -0.56 29.22 -8.23
N GLY A 102 -1.01 30.33 -7.65
CA GLY A 102 -1.66 31.43 -8.38
C GLY A 102 -3.13 31.16 -8.78
N HIS A 103 -3.69 30.01 -8.41
CA HIS A 103 -5.10 29.66 -8.61
C HIS A 103 -5.96 30.01 -7.40
N ARG A 104 -7.29 30.00 -7.54
CA ARG A 104 -8.21 30.23 -6.41
C ARG A 104 -8.74 28.92 -5.83
N TYR A 105 -8.24 28.53 -4.67
CA TYR A 105 -8.78 27.41 -3.89
C TYR A 105 -9.79 27.88 -2.84
N THR A 106 -10.89 27.14 -2.69
CA THR A 106 -11.88 27.34 -1.62
C THR A 106 -12.24 26.01 -0.97
N VAL A 107 -12.58 26.06 0.32
CA VAL A 107 -13.16 24.91 1.03
C VAL A 107 -14.58 24.69 0.53
N ALA A 108 -14.86 23.54 -0.09
CA ALA A 108 -16.19 23.15 -0.51
C ALA A 108 -16.98 22.52 0.66
N VAL A 109 -16.29 21.69 1.45
CA VAL A 109 -16.83 21.04 2.65
C VAL A 109 -15.70 20.93 3.67
N ALA A 110 -15.96 21.25 4.93
CA ALA A 110 -15.05 20.97 6.04
C ALA A 110 -15.81 20.89 7.37
N GLY A 111 -15.17 20.24 8.35
CA GLY A 111 -15.60 20.31 9.74
C GLY A 111 -15.56 21.74 10.29
N GLY A 112 -16.08 21.92 11.51
CA GLY A 112 -15.90 23.16 12.28
C GLY A 112 -14.61 23.16 13.10
N ASP A 113 -14.61 23.92 14.20
CA ASP A 113 -13.44 24.12 15.06
C ASP A 113 -13.09 22.93 15.98
N THR A 114 -13.97 21.93 16.06
CA THR A 114 -13.76 20.71 16.86
C THR A 114 -14.06 19.50 16.00
N ALA A 115 -13.31 18.40 16.14
CA ALA A 115 -13.65 17.15 15.44
C ALA A 115 -14.93 16.54 16.02
N PHE A 116 -15.00 16.45 17.35
CA PHE A 116 -16.11 15.85 18.09
C PHE A 116 -17.37 16.71 18.08
N ARG A 117 -18.50 16.09 17.79
CA ARG A 117 -19.82 16.72 17.71
C ARG A 117 -20.72 16.27 18.87
N PRO A 118 -21.76 17.06 19.20
CA PRO A 118 -22.69 16.73 20.28
C PRO A 118 -23.45 15.41 20.09
N ASP A 119 -23.58 14.92 18.86
CA ASP A 119 -24.21 13.63 18.52
C ASP A 119 -23.26 12.43 18.67
N GLY A 120 -22.06 12.63 19.22
CA GLY A 120 -21.03 11.61 19.40
C GLY A 120 -20.16 11.38 18.18
N SER A 121 -20.38 12.13 17.10
CA SER A 121 -19.63 11.95 15.86
C SER A 121 -18.29 12.61 15.82
N VAL A 122 -17.42 12.08 14.96
CA VAL A 122 -16.14 12.71 14.61
C VAL A 122 -16.24 13.27 13.19
N ARG A 123 -15.92 14.55 13.03
CA ARG A 123 -15.92 15.24 11.73
C ARG A 123 -14.61 15.98 11.53
N GLU A 124 -13.72 15.35 10.79
CA GLU A 124 -12.33 15.75 10.59
C GLU A 124 -11.88 15.61 9.12
N ASN A 125 -12.82 15.77 8.19
CA ASN A 125 -12.58 15.66 6.75
C ASN A 125 -12.87 16.99 6.08
N ALA A 126 -12.10 17.31 5.03
CA ALA A 126 -12.31 18.48 4.20
C ALA A 126 -12.08 18.20 2.71
N ILE A 127 -12.78 18.95 1.86
CA ILE A 127 -12.61 18.94 0.41
C ILE A 127 -12.38 20.37 -0.06
N LEU A 128 -11.26 20.58 -0.75
CA LEU A 128 -10.89 21.85 -1.35
C LEU A 128 -11.04 21.75 -2.87
N LEU A 129 -11.53 22.82 -3.50
CA LEU A 129 -11.65 22.90 -4.95
C LEU A 129 -10.85 24.08 -5.48
N ASN A 130 -10.12 23.87 -6.58
CA ASN A 130 -9.63 24.95 -7.42
C ASN A 130 -10.83 25.53 -8.20
N THR A 131 -11.34 26.67 -7.76
CA THR A 131 -12.55 27.30 -8.33
C THR A 131 -12.33 27.93 -9.71
N ASP A 132 -11.08 28.04 -10.17
CA ASP A 132 -10.79 28.44 -11.54
C ASP A 132 -11.03 27.29 -12.53
N THR A 133 -10.93 26.04 -12.06
CA THR A 133 -11.13 24.84 -12.88
C THR A 133 -12.40 24.08 -12.55
N MET A 134 -12.90 24.18 -11.32
CA MET A 134 -14.05 23.44 -10.81
C MET A 134 -15.19 24.35 -10.33
N ARG A 135 -16.40 23.81 -10.28
CA ARG A 135 -17.59 24.43 -9.67
C ARG A 135 -18.27 23.41 -8.77
N ALA A 136 -18.44 23.72 -7.48
CA ALA A 136 -19.29 22.91 -6.60
C ALA A 136 -20.77 23.06 -6.99
N THR A 137 -21.54 21.98 -6.89
CA THR A 137 -23.00 21.99 -6.97
C THR A 137 -23.61 22.13 -5.56
N ASP A 138 -24.94 22.19 -5.47
CA ASP A 138 -25.65 22.22 -4.18
C ASP A 138 -25.63 20.87 -3.45
N THR A 139 -25.13 19.81 -4.08
CA THR A 139 -24.99 18.48 -3.46
C THR A 139 -23.64 18.39 -2.75
N ALA A 140 -23.63 18.72 -1.47
CA ALA A 140 -22.45 18.65 -0.61
C ALA A 140 -22.85 18.41 0.85
N GLY A 141 -21.97 17.78 1.63
CA GLY A 141 -22.22 17.56 3.05
C GLY A 141 -21.37 16.48 3.69
N PHE A 142 -21.94 15.83 4.71
CA PHE A 142 -21.31 14.75 5.45
C PHE A 142 -22.19 13.50 5.43
N HIS A 143 -21.58 12.34 5.28
CA HIS A 143 -22.24 11.05 5.40
C HIS A 143 -21.61 10.24 6.53
N ARG A 144 -22.42 9.70 7.43
CA ARG A 144 -21.94 8.96 8.60
C ARG A 144 -21.57 7.53 8.25
N VAL A 145 -20.35 7.12 8.57
CA VAL A 145 -19.88 5.72 8.51
C VAL A 145 -19.14 5.40 9.80
N GLN A 146 -19.62 4.41 10.56
CA GLN A 146 -19.00 3.94 11.81
C GLN A 146 -18.60 5.09 12.75
N ASP A 147 -19.57 5.91 13.14
CA ASP A 147 -19.40 7.06 14.03
C ASP A 147 -18.56 8.24 13.50
N GLU A 148 -17.98 8.14 12.30
CA GLU A 148 -17.22 9.20 11.64
C GLU A 148 -17.95 9.79 10.41
N ASP A 149 -17.98 11.13 10.31
CA ASP A 149 -18.61 11.91 9.25
C ASP A 149 -17.65 12.09 8.06
N GLN A 150 -17.97 11.45 6.93
CA GLN A 150 -17.22 11.44 5.68
C GLN A 150 -17.65 12.63 4.80
N ALA A 151 -16.71 13.48 4.38
CA ALA A 151 -17.04 14.68 3.59
C ALA A 151 -17.32 14.30 2.13
N TYR A 152 -18.32 14.93 1.50
CA TYR A 152 -18.59 14.72 0.08
C TYR A 152 -19.05 16.01 -0.62
N VAL A 153 -18.73 16.12 -1.91
CA VAL A 153 -19.28 17.16 -2.80
C VAL A 153 -19.40 16.63 -4.23
N LEU A 154 -20.49 16.95 -4.91
CA LEU A 154 -20.56 16.86 -6.36
C LEU A 154 -20.05 18.16 -6.97
N ALA A 155 -18.97 18.07 -7.74
CA ALA A 155 -18.39 19.19 -8.47
C ALA A 155 -18.50 18.97 -10.00
N GLU A 156 -18.31 20.04 -10.76
CA GLU A 156 -18.30 20.06 -12.22
C GLU A 156 -16.99 20.67 -12.71
N ARG A 157 -16.39 20.08 -13.75
CA ARG A 157 -15.23 20.67 -14.42
C ARG A 157 -15.70 21.80 -15.32
N ARG A 158 -15.21 23.01 -15.06
CA ARG A 158 -15.53 24.19 -15.89
C ARG A 158 -15.09 23.97 -17.33
N GLY A 159 -15.96 24.34 -18.27
CA GLY A 159 -15.69 24.20 -19.70
C GLY A 159 -15.86 22.79 -20.24
N SER A 160 -16.42 21.85 -19.46
CA SER A 160 -16.80 20.52 -19.94
C SER A 160 -18.14 20.06 -19.33
N ALA A 161 -18.64 18.91 -19.79
CA ALA A 161 -19.80 18.25 -19.19
C ALA A 161 -19.42 17.34 -18.00
N VAL A 162 -18.13 17.24 -17.67
CA VAL A 162 -17.65 16.23 -16.71
C VAL A 162 -18.08 16.59 -15.29
N THR A 163 -18.80 15.67 -14.65
CA THR A 163 -19.15 15.72 -13.23
C THR A 163 -18.18 14.89 -12.40
N VAL A 164 -17.88 15.37 -11.20
CA VAL A 164 -16.86 14.81 -10.32
C VAL A 164 -17.39 14.75 -8.88
N PRO A 165 -18.07 13.65 -8.51
CA PRO A 165 -18.29 13.35 -7.10
C PRO A 165 -16.96 13.09 -6.40
N LEU A 166 -16.73 13.82 -5.33
CA LEU A 166 -15.54 13.75 -4.49
C LEU A 166 -15.96 13.33 -3.09
N VAL A 167 -15.30 12.33 -2.53
CA VAL A 167 -15.50 11.88 -1.13
C VAL A 167 -14.14 11.82 -0.45
N ALA A 168 -14.01 12.51 0.68
CA ALA A 168 -12.85 12.40 1.58
C ALA A 168 -13.26 11.58 2.80
N ALA A 169 -12.62 10.42 2.97
CA ALA A 169 -13.03 9.41 3.93
C ALA A 169 -11.96 9.06 4.96
N HIS A 170 -12.32 9.13 6.22
CA HIS A 170 -11.61 8.56 7.35
C HIS A 170 -12.67 7.86 8.19
N PRO A 171 -12.93 6.56 7.99
CA PRO A 171 -13.87 5.81 8.82
C PRO A 171 -13.16 5.12 10.01
N ALA A 172 -13.85 5.05 11.15
CA ALA A 172 -13.42 4.23 12.29
C ALA A 172 -13.88 2.78 12.16
N GLY A 173 -13.29 1.90 12.96
CA GLY A 173 -13.79 0.53 13.13
C GLY A 173 -13.32 -0.43 12.04
N ASP A 174 -14.17 -1.42 11.72
CA ASP A 174 -13.84 -2.47 10.76
C ASP A 174 -13.77 -1.91 9.33
N PRO A 175 -12.60 -1.99 8.65
CA PRO A 175 -12.41 -1.42 7.32
C PRO A 175 -13.31 -2.03 6.24
N ALA A 176 -13.64 -3.32 6.33
CA ALA A 176 -14.45 -3.99 5.33
C ALA A 176 -15.92 -3.52 5.37
N ALA A 177 -16.47 -3.40 6.58
CA ALA A 177 -17.77 -2.79 6.79
C ALA A 177 -17.78 -1.31 6.34
N ALA A 178 -16.70 -0.56 6.63
CA ALA A 178 -16.54 0.82 6.19
C ALA A 178 -16.62 0.97 4.67
N ALA A 179 -15.82 0.18 3.96
CA ALA A 179 -15.75 0.16 2.49
C ALA A 179 -17.10 -0.19 1.87
N SER A 180 -17.81 -1.16 2.45
CA SER A 180 -19.16 -1.52 2.01
C SER A 180 -20.16 -0.37 2.22
N ALA A 181 -20.15 0.28 3.39
CA ALA A 181 -21.04 1.41 3.67
C ALA A 181 -20.77 2.61 2.75
N LEU A 182 -19.49 3.00 2.60
CA LEU A 182 -19.03 4.07 1.72
C LEU A 182 -19.43 3.83 0.27
N GLY A 183 -19.18 2.63 -0.24
CA GLY A 183 -19.58 2.29 -1.60
C GLY A 183 -21.09 2.39 -1.80
N SER A 184 -21.90 1.94 -0.84
CA SER A 184 -23.38 1.97 -0.95
C SER A 184 -23.90 3.41 -0.96
N PHE A 185 -23.28 4.27 -0.15
CA PHE A 185 -23.52 5.70 -0.17
C PHE A 185 -23.19 6.31 -1.54
N VAL A 186 -22.02 5.99 -2.09
CA VAL A 186 -21.60 6.51 -3.39
C VAL A 186 -22.53 6.03 -4.51
N ASP A 187 -22.91 4.76 -4.53
CA ASP A 187 -23.81 4.22 -5.56
C ASP A 187 -25.21 4.85 -5.53
N SER A 188 -25.74 5.11 -4.33
CA SER A 188 -27.06 5.71 -4.16
C SER A 188 -27.09 7.22 -4.40
N THR A 189 -26.01 7.93 -4.05
CA THR A 189 -25.95 9.39 -4.14
C THR A 189 -25.39 9.85 -5.49
N PHE A 190 -24.43 9.09 -6.03
CA PHE A 190 -23.68 9.40 -7.24
C PHE A 190 -23.67 8.20 -8.20
N PRO A 191 -24.82 7.83 -8.78
CA PRO A 191 -24.90 6.70 -9.71
C PRO A 191 -23.93 6.85 -10.87
N ALA A 192 -23.49 5.74 -11.46
CA ALA A 192 -22.58 5.77 -12.60
C ALA A 192 -23.18 6.58 -13.76
N ALA A 193 -22.33 7.34 -14.47
CA ALA A 193 -22.70 8.10 -15.65
C ALA A 193 -21.51 8.20 -16.61
N ALA A 194 -21.79 8.29 -17.91
CA ALA A 194 -20.75 8.25 -18.95
C ALA A 194 -19.79 9.45 -18.88
N ASP A 195 -20.22 10.59 -18.34
CA ASP A 195 -19.45 11.83 -18.18
C ASP A 195 -19.05 12.09 -16.72
N ARG A 196 -18.92 11.02 -15.93
CA ARG A 196 -18.62 11.12 -14.49
C ARG A 196 -17.28 10.48 -14.13
N ILE A 197 -16.55 11.17 -13.27
CA ILE A 197 -15.35 10.65 -12.61
C ILE A 197 -15.60 10.68 -11.11
N THR A 198 -16.00 9.55 -10.53
CA THR A 198 -16.23 9.46 -9.08
C THR A 198 -14.91 9.17 -8.37
N VAL A 199 -14.55 9.97 -7.38
CA VAL A 199 -13.31 9.83 -6.61
C VAL A 199 -13.62 9.68 -5.13
N LEU A 200 -13.09 8.61 -4.54
CA LEU A 200 -13.12 8.30 -3.12
C LEU A 200 -11.68 8.25 -2.62
N GLY A 201 -11.26 9.30 -1.93
CA GLY A 201 -9.95 9.40 -1.32
C GLY A 201 -10.04 9.25 0.19
N GLY A 202 -8.98 8.77 0.84
CA GLY A 202 -8.96 8.71 2.29
C GLY A 202 -7.97 7.77 2.95
N ASP A 203 -7.93 7.82 4.28
CA ASP A 203 -7.21 6.86 5.11
C ASP A 203 -8.22 5.84 5.67
N PHE A 204 -7.98 4.55 5.39
CA PHE A 204 -8.83 3.46 5.85
C PHE A 204 -8.24 2.73 7.06
N ARG A 205 -7.20 3.32 7.69
CA ARG A 205 -6.48 2.81 8.87
C ARG A 205 -5.90 1.41 8.67
N VAL A 206 -5.65 1.05 7.41
CA VAL A 206 -5.07 -0.24 7.00
C VAL A 206 -3.94 -0.01 6.02
N GLY A 207 -2.87 -0.79 6.21
CA GLY A 207 -1.78 -0.88 5.24
C GLY A 207 -2.30 -1.40 3.90
N ARG A 208 -1.67 -0.94 2.81
CA ARG A 208 -1.99 -1.42 1.46
C ARG A 208 -1.54 -2.87 1.32
N CYS A 209 -2.46 -3.81 1.28
CA CYS A 209 -2.19 -5.16 0.77
C CYS A 209 -2.50 -5.19 -0.73
N ALA A 210 -1.46 -5.03 -1.55
CA ALA A 210 -0.91 -6.15 -2.29
C ALA A 210 0.63 -6.26 -2.20
N VAL A 211 1.24 -5.72 -1.13
CA VAL A 211 2.22 -6.35 -0.22
C VAL A 211 2.40 -5.39 0.98
N SER A 212 2.20 -5.86 2.22
CA SER A 212 2.98 -5.37 3.36
C SER A 212 3.10 -6.44 4.45
N GLY A 213 4.33 -6.81 4.76
CA GLY A 213 4.71 -7.69 5.85
C GLY A 213 5.95 -8.49 5.45
N ASP A 214 6.92 -8.57 6.36
CA ASP A 214 8.17 -9.30 6.16
C ASP A 214 7.98 -10.80 5.88
N ASP A 215 6.73 -11.31 5.88
CA ASP A 215 6.40 -12.73 5.65
C ASP A 215 5.07 -13.03 4.93
N GLN A 216 4.44 -12.06 4.27
CA GLN A 216 3.25 -12.36 3.45
C GLN A 216 3.68 -12.74 2.01
N PRO A 217 3.26 -13.91 1.46
CA PRO A 217 3.31 -14.11 0.01
C PRO A 217 2.50 -13.00 -0.65
N ALA A 218 2.88 -12.56 -1.84
CA ALA A 218 2.28 -11.39 -2.50
C ALA A 218 0.81 -11.58 -2.98
N GLY A 219 0.12 -12.55 -2.39
CA GLY A 219 -1.29 -12.88 -2.52
C GLY A 219 -1.91 -13.12 -1.15
N CYS A 220 -1.75 -12.19 -0.21
CA CYS A 220 -2.78 -12.06 0.82
C CYS A 220 -4.11 -11.82 0.09
N ASP A 221 -5.16 -12.56 0.48
CA ASP A 221 -6.52 -12.23 0.04
C ASP A 221 -6.68 -10.71 0.14
N PRO A 222 -7.11 -10.02 -0.93
CA PRO A 222 -7.34 -8.60 -0.86
C PRO A 222 -8.17 -8.35 0.39
N ALA A 223 -7.59 -7.62 1.35
CA ALA A 223 -8.25 -7.37 2.62
C ALA A 223 -9.68 -6.95 2.30
N ALA A 224 -10.68 -7.57 2.93
CA ALA A 224 -12.05 -7.58 2.40
C ALA A 224 -12.60 -6.19 2.04
N TYR A 225 -12.08 -5.13 2.67
CA TYR A 225 -12.31 -3.73 2.31
C TYR A 225 -11.92 -3.39 0.86
N TRP A 226 -10.73 -3.77 0.40
CA TRP A 226 -10.22 -3.47 -0.94
C TRP A 226 -11.07 -4.16 -1.99
N ALA A 227 -11.31 -5.47 -1.83
CA ALA A 227 -12.17 -6.24 -2.73
C ALA A 227 -13.61 -5.71 -2.77
N GLY A 228 -14.12 -5.17 -1.65
CA GLY A 228 -15.44 -4.54 -1.57
C GLY A 228 -15.58 -3.30 -2.46
N LEU A 229 -14.51 -2.53 -2.67
CA LEU A 229 -14.51 -1.35 -3.55
C LEU A 229 -14.05 -1.69 -4.97
N THR A 230 -12.91 -2.35 -5.10
CA THR A 230 -12.28 -2.58 -6.40
C THR A 230 -12.86 -3.78 -7.14
N GLY A 231 -13.41 -4.76 -6.43
CA GLY A 231 -14.14 -5.89 -7.00
C GLY A 231 -15.60 -5.53 -7.19
N ALA A 232 -16.39 -5.62 -6.11
CA ALA A 232 -17.86 -5.54 -6.18
C ALA A 232 -18.43 -4.20 -6.69
N ARG A 233 -17.61 -3.16 -6.80
CA ARG A 233 -18.04 -1.80 -7.16
C ARG A 233 -17.19 -1.16 -8.27
N GLY A 234 -16.24 -1.88 -8.85
CA GLY A 234 -15.48 -1.40 -10.00
C GLY A 234 -14.64 -0.13 -9.77
N PHE A 235 -14.27 0.18 -8.53
CA PHE A 235 -13.30 1.26 -8.30
C PHE A 235 -11.90 0.84 -8.75
N THR A 236 -11.16 1.75 -9.35
CA THR A 236 -9.73 1.59 -9.61
C THR A 236 -8.94 2.27 -8.51
N ASP A 237 -7.97 1.59 -7.92
CA ASP A 237 -7.03 2.24 -7.01
C ASP A 237 -6.00 3.00 -7.85
N ALA A 238 -6.25 4.28 -8.08
CA ALA A 238 -5.52 5.07 -9.06
C ALA A 238 -4.02 5.15 -8.73
N THR A 239 -3.70 5.22 -7.44
CA THR A 239 -2.33 5.26 -6.95
C THR A 239 -1.66 3.90 -7.10
N TYR A 240 -2.32 2.82 -6.67
CA TYR A 240 -1.75 1.48 -6.76
C TYR A 240 -1.48 1.04 -8.20
N GLU A 241 -2.38 1.38 -9.12
CA GLU A 241 -2.32 0.87 -10.48
C GLU A 241 -1.34 1.62 -11.39
N THR A 242 -0.98 2.86 -11.05
CA THR A 242 -0.19 3.70 -11.98
C THR A 242 1.04 4.39 -11.39
N SER A 243 1.21 4.46 -10.06
CA SER A 243 2.29 5.30 -9.49
C SER A 243 3.69 4.71 -9.62
N GLY A 244 3.81 3.38 -9.66
CA GLY A 244 5.11 2.68 -9.62
C GLY A 244 5.92 2.92 -8.35
N ALA A 245 5.39 3.64 -7.36
CA ALA A 245 6.06 3.93 -6.10
C ALA A 245 6.05 2.70 -5.18
N GLU A 246 7.15 2.49 -4.45
CA GLU A 246 7.17 1.51 -3.35
C GLU A 246 6.12 1.90 -2.30
N ARG A 247 5.40 0.89 -1.80
CA ARG A 247 4.31 1.15 -0.84
C ARG A 247 4.90 1.48 0.52
N HIS A 248 4.53 2.63 1.06
CA HIS A 248 4.89 3.02 2.42
C HIS A 248 3.76 2.70 3.41
N PRO A 249 4.08 2.31 4.66
CA PRO A 249 3.11 2.39 5.75
C PRO A 249 2.51 3.80 5.81
N TYR A 250 1.21 3.90 6.10
CA TYR A 250 0.45 5.16 6.17
C TYR A 250 0.22 5.89 4.83
N SER A 251 0.50 5.25 3.69
CA SER A 251 0.10 5.79 2.40
C SER A 251 -1.42 5.65 2.23
N THR A 252 -2.08 6.77 2.03
CA THR A 252 -3.52 6.91 1.85
C THR A 252 -4.04 6.29 0.54
N TYR A 253 -5.36 6.24 0.35
CA TYR A 253 -6.01 5.64 -0.83
C TYR A 253 -6.64 6.70 -1.71
N LEU A 254 -6.58 6.48 -3.02
CA LEU A 254 -7.29 7.26 -4.01
C LEU A 254 -7.99 6.33 -4.99
N PHE A 255 -9.23 5.97 -4.68
CA PHE A 255 -10.09 5.16 -5.53
C PHE A 255 -10.83 6.04 -6.54
N ALA A 256 -10.93 5.58 -7.78
CA ALA A 256 -11.63 6.28 -8.84
C ALA A 256 -12.46 5.34 -9.70
N ARG A 257 -13.70 5.73 -10.02
CA ARG A 257 -14.42 5.22 -11.20
C ARG A 257 -14.16 6.20 -12.34
N GLY A 258 -13.08 5.92 -13.06
CA GLY A 258 -12.49 6.73 -14.11
C GLY A 258 -11.21 6.07 -14.59
N LYS A 259 -10.51 6.66 -15.55
CA LYS A 259 -9.23 6.16 -16.05
C LYS A 259 -8.08 6.92 -15.39
N PRO A 260 -7.30 6.30 -14.49
CA PRO A 260 -6.03 6.87 -14.09
C PRO A 260 -5.12 6.98 -15.31
N VAL A 261 -4.63 8.19 -15.58
CA VAL A 261 -3.69 8.47 -16.65
C VAL A 261 -2.26 8.37 -16.13
N ARG A 262 -2.03 8.92 -14.93
CA ARG A 262 -0.79 8.83 -14.16
C ARG A 262 -1.09 9.20 -12.71
N SER A 263 -0.27 8.70 -11.81
CA SER A 263 -0.32 9.06 -10.39
C SER A 263 1.08 9.07 -9.80
N ALA A 264 1.22 9.62 -8.60
CA ALA A 264 2.40 9.43 -7.78
C ALA A 264 2.02 9.38 -6.30
N VAL A 265 2.89 8.77 -5.51
CA VAL A 265 2.93 8.93 -4.05
C VAL A 265 4.11 9.81 -3.75
N ASP A 266 3.93 10.80 -2.89
CA ASP A 266 5.03 11.58 -2.38
C ASP A 266 5.87 10.73 -1.41
N THR A 267 7.05 10.31 -1.87
CA THR A 267 8.03 9.55 -1.09
C THR A 267 9.13 10.42 -0.50
N GLY A 268 9.04 11.75 -0.66
CA GLY A 268 10.01 12.70 -0.11
C GLY A 268 9.99 12.82 1.43
N TYR A 269 9.07 12.12 2.10
CA TYR A 269 8.90 12.15 3.55
C TYR A 269 9.93 11.26 4.26
N ALA A 270 10.79 11.87 5.07
CA ALA A 270 11.71 11.19 5.96
C ALA A 270 11.52 11.71 7.40
N PRO A 271 10.57 11.16 8.18
CA PRO A 271 10.33 11.65 9.52
C PRO A 271 11.54 11.42 10.41
N ASP A 272 11.92 12.44 11.17
CA ASP A 272 12.78 12.24 12.34
C ASP A 272 11.90 11.77 13.52
N PRO A 273 12.02 10.51 13.98
CA PRO A 273 11.21 10.00 15.08
C PRO A 273 11.41 10.80 16.38
N SER A 274 12.53 11.50 16.54
CA SER A 274 12.79 12.34 17.71
C SER A 274 11.89 13.57 17.78
N CYS A 275 11.27 13.97 16.67
CA CYS A 275 10.29 15.05 16.63
C CYS A 275 8.92 14.62 17.18
N LYS A 276 8.58 13.32 17.12
CA LYS A 276 7.27 12.80 17.53
C LYS A 276 6.82 13.21 18.94
N PRO A 277 7.64 13.08 20.00
CA PRO A 277 7.20 13.41 21.36
C PRO A 277 6.87 14.88 21.59
N ALA A 278 7.52 15.81 20.86
CA ALA A 278 7.24 17.24 21.00
C ALA A 278 5.87 17.59 20.44
N TYR A 279 5.53 17.00 19.31
CA TYR A 279 4.22 17.12 18.70
C TYR A 279 3.16 16.37 19.49
N ASP A 280 3.40 15.13 19.93
CA ASP A 280 2.50 14.38 20.84
C ASP A 280 2.23 15.09 22.18
N ALA A 281 3.06 16.07 22.56
CA ALA A 281 2.84 16.92 23.73
C ALA A 281 2.10 18.25 23.44
N GLY A 282 1.69 18.52 22.19
CA GLY A 282 1.05 19.79 21.78
C GLY A 282 2.00 20.99 21.86
N ARG A 283 3.29 20.74 21.66
CA ARG A 283 4.39 21.69 21.86
C ARG A 283 5.13 22.04 20.56
N SER A 284 4.46 21.93 19.42
CA SER A 284 4.98 22.21 18.06
C SER A 284 5.79 23.51 18.00
N ALA A 285 5.23 24.63 18.48
CA ALA A 285 5.91 25.93 18.51
C ALA A 285 7.24 25.95 19.31
N SER A 286 7.35 25.09 20.33
CA SER A 286 8.54 24.93 21.18
C SER A 286 9.43 23.75 20.82
N ALA A 287 9.08 23.00 19.76
CA ALA A 287 9.90 21.92 19.24
C ALA A 287 11.23 22.46 18.68
N PRO A 288 12.28 21.62 18.59
CA PRO A 288 13.52 21.98 17.90
C PRO A 288 13.26 22.56 16.51
N ALA A 289 14.10 23.49 16.05
CA ALA A 289 13.90 24.16 14.77
C ALA A 289 13.76 23.20 13.58
N ALA A 290 14.47 22.06 13.62
CA ALA A 290 14.37 21.00 12.60
C ALA A 290 13.02 20.26 12.61
N CYS A 291 12.32 20.26 13.75
CA CYS A 291 11.02 19.60 13.91
C CYS A 291 9.86 20.50 13.47
N ARG A 292 9.95 21.82 13.68
CA ARG A 292 8.85 22.79 13.47
C ARG A 292 8.26 22.82 12.05
N GLY A 293 8.98 22.31 11.04
CA GLY A 293 8.53 22.30 9.64
C GLY A 293 8.25 20.91 9.06
N THR A 294 8.31 19.84 9.85
CA THR A 294 8.42 18.47 9.32
C THR A 294 7.47 17.45 9.94
N TYR A 295 6.76 17.76 11.03
CA TYR A 295 5.95 16.74 11.69
C TYR A 295 4.45 16.96 11.44
N TYR A 296 3.75 15.88 11.12
CA TYR A 296 2.34 15.76 10.69
C TYR A 296 1.99 16.30 9.28
N ALA A 297 2.25 17.56 8.94
CA ALA A 297 1.98 18.03 7.58
C ALA A 297 3.00 17.53 6.52
N ASP A 298 4.08 16.87 6.95
CA ASP A 298 5.07 16.27 6.04
C ASP A 298 4.67 14.85 5.59
N LYS A 299 3.52 14.33 6.04
CA LYS A 299 3.05 12.98 5.68
C LYS A 299 2.99 12.76 4.16
N PRO A 300 3.19 11.51 3.69
CA PRO A 300 3.01 11.17 2.29
C PRO A 300 1.58 11.52 1.85
N PHE A 301 1.46 12.16 0.70
CA PHE A 301 0.20 12.33 0.01
C PHE A 301 0.25 11.60 -1.33
N SER A 302 -0.91 11.32 -1.89
CA SER A 302 -1.03 10.73 -3.23
C SER A 302 -1.76 11.68 -4.15
N TRP A 303 -1.48 11.61 -5.44
CA TRP A 303 -2.28 12.30 -6.45
C TRP A 303 -2.47 11.43 -7.69
N ALA A 304 -3.60 11.60 -8.36
CA ALA A 304 -3.84 11.00 -9.67
C ALA A 304 -4.47 12.00 -10.65
N GLU A 305 -3.97 11.97 -11.87
CA GLU A 305 -4.62 12.56 -13.03
C GLU A 305 -5.61 11.55 -13.60
N LEU A 306 -6.88 11.91 -13.63
CA LEU A 306 -8.00 11.06 -13.99
C LEU A 306 -8.70 11.60 -15.25
N ALA A 307 -9.05 10.69 -16.14
CA ALA A 307 -9.96 10.93 -17.25
C ALA A 307 -11.26 10.15 -17.05
N VAL A 308 -12.28 10.46 -17.86
CA VAL A 308 -13.49 9.63 -17.97
C VAL A 308 -13.08 8.19 -18.34
N GLY A 309 -13.69 7.21 -17.67
CA GLY A 309 -13.39 5.79 -17.87
C GLY A 309 -13.88 5.29 -19.23
N GLU A 310 -13.13 4.35 -19.80
CA GLU A 310 -13.66 3.49 -20.86
C GLU A 310 -14.58 2.43 -20.24
N ALA A 311 -15.45 1.82 -21.05
CA ALA A 311 -16.36 0.78 -20.58
C ALA A 311 -15.60 -0.38 -19.94
N VAL A 312 -14.52 -0.86 -20.58
CA VAL A 312 -13.67 -1.93 -20.03
C VAL A 312 -12.24 -1.43 -19.93
N GLN A 313 -11.75 -1.35 -18.70
CA GLN A 313 -10.39 -0.92 -18.37
C GLN A 313 -9.57 -2.13 -17.95
N ARG A 314 -8.33 -2.20 -18.42
CA ARG A 314 -7.43 -3.34 -18.17
C ARG A 314 -6.11 -2.82 -17.64
N SER A 315 -5.61 -3.43 -16.59
CA SER A 315 -4.36 -3.04 -15.93
C SER A 315 -3.60 -4.26 -15.42
N VAL A 316 -2.31 -4.09 -15.22
CA VAL A 316 -1.44 -5.08 -14.60
C VAL A 316 -0.66 -4.39 -13.49
N VAL A 317 -0.70 -4.97 -12.30
CA VAL A 317 -0.28 -4.29 -11.07
C VAL A 317 0.59 -5.22 -10.22
N PRO A 318 1.72 -4.76 -9.66
CA PRO A 318 2.31 -3.43 -9.85
C PRO A 318 2.88 -3.23 -11.27
N SER A 319 3.11 -1.96 -11.64
CA SER A 319 3.72 -1.59 -12.91
C SER A 319 5.21 -1.94 -13.01
N THR A 320 5.83 -2.35 -11.90
CA THR A 320 7.18 -2.91 -11.80
C THR A 320 7.22 -3.90 -10.64
N VAL A 321 7.91 -5.03 -10.82
CA VAL A 321 8.06 -6.06 -9.79
C VAL A 321 9.51 -6.12 -9.34
N VAL A 322 9.74 -6.30 -8.04
CA VAL A 322 11.05 -6.61 -7.47
C VAL A 322 10.98 -7.99 -6.81
N MET A 323 11.87 -8.91 -7.19
CA MET A 323 11.97 -10.27 -6.64
C MET A 323 13.05 -10.33 -5.55
N ASP A 324 12.89 -9.50 -4.53
CA ASP A 324 13.77 -9.40 -3.35
C ASP A 324 13.28 -10.26 -2.18
N ARG A 325 12.24 -11.08 -2.36
CA ARG A 325 11.71 -11.98 -1.33
C ARG A 325 12.07 -13.41 -1.67
N CYS A 326 12.61 -14.13 -0.70
CA CYS A 326 12.96 -15.54 -0.83
C CYS A 326 12.09 -16.40 0.08
N ARG A 327 11.51 -17.43 -0.53
CA ARG A 327 10.82 -18.51 0.13
C ARG A 327 11.61 -19.79 -0.10
N LEU A 328 12.43 -20.16 0.89
CA LEU A 328 13.32 -21.31 0.83
C LEU A 328 14.25 -21.23 -0.40
N ALA A 329 14.10 -22.16 -1.35
CA ALA A 329 14.91 -22.26 -2.55
C ALA A 329 14.49 -21.31 -3.68
N ASP A 330 13.37 -20.61 -3.56
CA ASP A 330 12.80 -19.77 -4.61
C ASP A 330 12.77 -18.30 -4.21
N ARG A 331 12.98 -17.44 -5.20
CA ARG A 331 12.54 -16.04 -5.17
C ARG A 331 11.07 -16.00 -5.56
N THR A 332 10.30 -15.16 -4.87
CA THR A 332 8.84 -15.05 -5.08
C THR A 332 8.43 -13.60 -5.23
N ALA A 333 7.53 -13.32 -6.17
CA ALA A 333 6.82 -12.05 -6.28
C ALA A 333 5.50 -12.29 -7.00
N ASP A 334 4.53 -11.40 -6.88
CA ASP A 334 3.24 -11.56 -7.57
C ASP A 334 2.93 -10.38 -8.46
N VAL A 335 2.10 -10.63 -9.46
CA VAL A 335 1.48 -9.61 -10.30
C VAL A 335 -0.02 -9.91 -10.41
N VAL A 336 -0.83 -8.87 -10.50
CA VAL A 336 -2.28 -8.96 -10.64
C VAL A 336 -2.67 -8.46 -12.01
N ALA A 337 -3.27 -9.33 -12.82
CA ALA A 337 -4.00 -8.92 -14.01
C ALA A 337 -5.40 -8.49 -13.58
N ARG A 338 -5.83 -7.29 -13.97
CA ARG A 338 -7.08 -6.70 -13.51
C ARG A 338 -7.90 -6.15 -14.67
N THR A 339 -9.21 -6.35 -14.56
CA THR A 339 -10.20 -5.74 -15.45
C THR A 339 -11.26 -5.04 -14.60
N VAL A 340 -11.63 -3.82 -15.00
CA VAL A 340 -12.82 -3.12 -14.49
C VAL A 340 -13.78 -2.92 -15.63
N ASP A 341 -15.01 -3.39 -15.45
CA ASP A 341 -16.10 -3.14 -16.35
C ASP A 341 -17.03 -2.08 -15.75
N ASN A 342 -17.01 -0.88 -16.32
CA ASN A 342 -17.92 0.21 -15.97
C ASN A 342 -19.18 0.23 -16.86
N GLY A 343 -19.29 -0.66 -17.85
CA GLY A 343 -20.43 -0.76 -18.75
C GLY A 343 -21.62 -1.50 -18.14
N ASP A 344 -22.74 -1.49 -18.87
CA ASP A 344 -24.02 -2.10 -18.45
C ASP A 344 -24.09 -3.63 -18.73
N ALA A 345 -23.02 -4.22 -19.26
CA ALA A 345 -22.94 -5.64 -19.58
C ALA A 345 -21.69 -6.25 -18.94
N ALA A 346 -21.76 -7.54 -18.61
CA ALA A 346 -20.59 -8.28 -18.13
C ALA A 346 -19.55 -8.46 -19.26
N SER A 347 -18.27 -8.48 -18.89
CA SER A 347 -17.15 -8.84 -19.77
C SER A 347 -16.49 -10.15 -19.36
N SER A 348 -15.76 -10.74 -20.29
CA SER A 348 -14.95 -11.93 -20.08
C SER A 348 -13.64 -11.74 -20.84
N GLU A 349 -12.53 -11.65 -20.11
CA GLU A 349 -11.22 -11.32 -20.67
C GLU A 349 -10.26 -12.51 -20.48
N PRO A 350 -9.78 -13.15 -21.57
CA PRO A 350 -8.73 -14.15 -21.45
C PRO A 350 -7.43 -13.49 -20.97
N VAL A 351 -6.73 -14.15 -20.06
CA VAL A 351 -5.43 -13.72 -19.55
C VAL A 351 -4.37 -14.75 -19.91
N SER A 352 -3.24 -14.30 -20.43
CA SER A 352 -2.04 -15.14 -20.58
C SER A 352 -0.79 -14.39 -20.14
N VAL A 353 0.17 -15.12 -19.58
CA VAL A 353 1.39 -14.59 -19.01
C VAL A 353 2.59 -15.30 -19.63
N ASP A 354 3.46 -14.51 -20.23
CA ASP A 354 4.75 -14.95 -20.75
C ASP A 354 5.86 -14.49 -19.81
N ALA A 355 6.41 -15.44 -19.05
CA ALA A 355 7.51 -15.24 -18.13
C ALA A 355 8.82 -15.78 -18.75
N PRO A 356 9.84 -14.92 -18.96
CA PRO A 356 11.10 -15.37 -19.53
C PRO A 356 11.88 -16.19 -18.51
N ALA A 357 12.50 -17.29 -18.96
CA ALA A 357 13.35 -18.12 -18.10
C ALA A 357 14.46 -17.27 -17.41
N PRO A 358 14.77 -17.53 -16.13
CA PRO A 358 14.28 -18.64 -15.30
C PRO A 358 13.00 -18.33 -14.50
N LEU A 359 12.29 -17.23 -14.81
CA LEU A 359 11.05 -16.88 -14.13
C LEU A 359 9.93 -17.81 -14.61
N THR A 360 9.06 -18.21 -13.70
CA THR A 360 7.84 -18.97 -13.98
C THR A 360 6.64 -18.26 -13.41
N ALA A 361 5.50 -18.31 -14.11
CA ALA A 361 4.25 -17.68 -13.71
C ALA A 361 3.16 -18.74 -13.45
N THR A 362 2.45 -18.63 -12.33
CA THR A 362 1.37 -19.55 -11.95
C THR A 362 0.14 -18.79 -11.43
N PRO A 363 -1.04 -18.91 -12.05
CA PRO A 363 -1.26 -19.59 -13.33
C PRO A 363 -0.64 -18.79 -14.49
N ALA A 364 -0.17 -19.49 -15.53
CA ALA A 364 0.32 -18.86 -16.76
C ALA A 364 -0.84 -18.37 -17.67
N SER A 365 -2.07 -18.78 -17.39
CA SER A 365 -3.27 -18.37 -18.12
C SER A 365 -4.52 -18.50 -17.27
N GLY A 366 -5.55 -17.71 -17.57
CA GLY A 366 -6.86 -17.79 -16.93
C GLY A 366 -7.89 -16.96 -17.69
N THR A 367 -9.06 -16.77 -17.08
CA THR A 367 -10.11 -15.89 -17.60
C THR A 367 -10.62 -15.00 -16.48
N LEU A 368 -10.82 -13.72 -16.79
CA LEU A 368 -11.46 -12.75 -15.92
C LEU A 368 -12.91 -12.53 -16.36
N ASP A 369 -13.85 -13.19 -15.71
CA ASP A 369 -15.28 -12.93 -15.87
C ASP A 369 -15.69 -11.81 -14.92
N VAL A 370 -16.07 -10.65 -15.47
CA VAL A 370 -16.34 -9.42 -14.71
C VAL A 370 -17.78 -8.99 -14.93
N PRO A 371 -18.62 -8.97 -13.88
CA PRO A 371 -19.97 -8.43 -13.97
C PRO A 371 -19.96 -6.94 -14.33
N ALA A 372 -21.09 -6.45 -14.88
CA ALA A 372 -21.30 -5.04 -15.14
C ALA A 372 -21.07 -4.18 -13.88
N HIS A 373 -20.39 -3.06 -14.03
CA HIS A 373 -20.02 -2.11 -12.96
C HIS A 373 -19.13 -2.69 -11.84
N GLN A 374 -18.38 -3.76 -12.12
CA GLN A 374 -17.49 -4.44 -11.18
C GLN A 374 -16.07 -4.57 -11.72
N GLY A 375 -15.16 -5.03 -10.87
CA GLY A 375 -13.81 -5.41 -11.23
C GLY A 375 -13.55 -6.89 -10.94
N GLY A 376 -12.66 -7.48 -11.73
CA GLY A 376 -12.12 -8.82 -11.53
C GLY A 376 -10.60 -8.79 -11.50
N SER A 377 -10.00 -9.73 -10.80
CA SER A 377 -8.55 -9.82 -10.64
C SER A 377 -8.07 -11.27 -10.73
N LEU A 378 -6.95 -11.48 -11.38
CA LEU A 378 -6.25 -12.75 -11.48
C LEU A 378 -4.85 -12.53 -10.90
N VAL A 379 -4.60 -13.11 -9.74
CA VAL A 379 -3.28 -13.11 -9.12
C VAL A 379 -2.41 -14.14 -9.84
N VAL A 380 -1.21 -13.72 -10.23
CA VAL A 380 -0.21 -14.53 -10.91
C VAL A 380 1.03 -14.54 -10.04
N HIS A 381 1.37 -15.73 -9.55
CA HIS A 381 2.56 -15.96 -8.74
C HIS A 381 3.78 -16.15 -9.63
N LEU A 382 4.78 -15.30 -9.43
CA LEU A 382 6.08 -15.37 -10.08
C LEU A 382 7.08 -16.06 -9.15
N THR A 383 7.75 -17.08 -9.66
CA THR A 383 8.83 -17.76 -8.94
C THR A 383 10.08 -17.84 -9.81
N ALA A 384 11.26 -17.85 -9.18
CA ALA A 384 12.53 -18.07 -9.85
C ALA A 384 13.52 -18.74 -8.89
N PRO A 385 14.35 -19.71 -9.32
CA PRO A 385 15.31 -20.37 -8.43
C PRO A 385 16.28 -19.38 -7.78
N ARG A 386 16.46 -19.43 -6.46
CA ARG A 386 17.30 -18.48 -5.73
C ARG A 386 18.76 -18.52 -6.17
N ALA A 387 19.32 -19.71 -6.34
CA ALA A 387 20.73 -19.92 -6.65
C ALA A 387 21.07 -19.66 -8.13
N ASP A 388 20.13 -19.93 -9.04
CA ASP A 388 20.38 -19.98 -10.48
C ASP A 388 19.75 -18.82 -11.26
N THR A 389 19.22 -17.81 -10.57
CA THR A 389 18.65 -16.62 -11.21
C THR A 389 19.66 -15.48 -11.26
N PRO A 390 20.19 -15.11 -12.44
CA PRO A 390 21.03 -13.93 -12.59
C PRO A 390 20.35 -12.66 -12.10
N THR A 391 21.14 -11.78 -11.49
CA THR A 391 20.69 -10.43 -11.17
C THR A 391 20.46 -9.63 -12.43
N GLY A 392 19.41 -8.82 -12.47
CA GLY A 392 19.10 -8.00 -13.63
C GLY A 392 17.63 -7.66 -13.74
N THR A 393 17.24 -7.17 -14.92
CA THR A 393 15.85 -6.86 -15.24
C THR A 393 15.37 -7.83 -16.31
N TYR A 394 14.29 -8.54 -15.99
CA TYR A 394 13.54 -9.41 -16.89
C TYR A 394 12.28 -8.70 -17.35
N GLN A 395 11.72 -9.12 -18.47
CA GLN A 395 10.51 -8.54 -19.03
C GLN A 395 9.37 -9.56 -18.99
N LEU A 396 8.47 -9.43 -18.03
CA LEU A 396 7.22 -10.19 -18.01
C LEU A 396 6.24 -9.56 -19.02
N THR A 397 5.56 -10.38 -19.80
CA THR A 397 4.48 -9.92 -20.69
C THR A 397 3.16 -10.52 -20.25
N VAL A 398 2.17 -9.68 -19.98
CA VAL A 398 0.81 -10.10 -19.59
C VAL A 398 -0.17 -9.61 -20.65
N HIS A 399 -0.94 -10.52 -21.20
CA HIS A 399 -2.03 -10.23 -22.12
C HIS A 399 -3.36 -10.32 -21.38
N ILE A 400 -4.21 -9.31 -21.54
CA ILE A 400 -5.59 -9.28 -21.02
C ILE A 400 -6.49 -8.89 -22.19
N GLY A 401 -7.20 -9.85 -22.75
CA GLY A 401 -7.96 -9.67 -23.99
C GLY A 401 -7.10 -9.07 -25.10
N GLN A 402 -7.40 -7.84 -25.52
CA GLN A 402 -6.65 -7.12 -26.56
C GLN A 402 -5.49 -6.27 -26.02
N THR A 403 -5.35 -6.15 -24.71
CA THR A 403 -4.30 -5.34 -24.07
C THR A 403 -3.07 -6.19 -23.80
N THR A 404 -1.89 -5.66 -24.11
CA THR A 404 -0.61 -6.27 -23.77
C THR A 404 0.16 -5.32 -22.87
N VAL A 405 0.51 -5.78 -21.67
CA VAL A 405 1.30 -5.01 -20.70
C VAL A 405 2.64 -5.69 -20.49
N ARG A 406 3.71 -4.89 -20.50
CA ARG A 406 5.07 -5.33 -20.24
C ARG A 406 5.47 -4.85 -18.86
N VAL A 407 5.70 -5.78 -17.94
CA VAL A 407 6.07 -5.48 -16.55
C VAL A 407 7.56 -5.78 -16.37
N PRO A 408 8.40 -4.78 -16.06
CA PRO A 408 9.79 -5.04 -15.69
C PRO A 408 9.85 -5.76 -14.35
N VAL A 409 10.64 -6.83 -14.29
CA VAL A 409 10.87 -7.62 -13.08
C VAL A 409 12.35 -7.52 -12.72
N ARG A 410 12.67 -6.83 -11.63
CA ARG A 410 14.03 -6.68 -11.12
C ARG A 410 14.37 -7.82 -10.17
N VAL A 411 15.46 -8.53 -10.45
CA VAL A 411 16.07 -9.51 -9.54
C VAL A 411 17.31 -8.86 -8.90
N PRO A 412 17.27 -8.51 -7.60
CA PRO A 412 18.42 -7.95 -6.89
C PRO A 412 19.41 -9.02 -6.43
N GLU A 413 20.63 -8.58 -6.07
CA GLU A 413 21.69 -9.45 -5.55
C GLU A 413 21.24 -10.23 -4.32
N THR A 414 20.61 -9.54 -3.37
CA THR A 414 20.09 -10.12 -2.14
C THR A 414 18.61 -10.44 -2.25
N CYS A 415 18.13 -11.30 -1.36
CA CYS A 415 16.72 -11.45 -1.06
C CYS A 415 16.54 -11.63 0.44
N THR A 416 15.45 -11.10 0.96
CA THR A 416 15.03 -11.20 2.35
C THR A 416 14.27 -12.51 2.54
N GLU A 417 14.58 -13.20 3.64
CA GLU A 417 13.90 -14.43 4.03
C GLU A 417 13.20 -14.26 5.37
N PRO A 418 11.98 -14.78 5.50
CA PRO A 418 11.32 -15.01 6.78
C PRO A 418 12.17 -15.73 7.81
N PRO A 419 11.94 -15.49 9.11
CA PRO A 419 12.44 -16.36 10.17
C PRO A 419 11.71 -17.72 10.18
N ALA A 420 10.48 -17.80 9.67
CA ALA A 420 9.73 -19.04 9.56
C ALA A 420 8.82 -19.08 8.32
N TYR A 421 8.50 -20.28 7.84
CA TYR A 421 7.59 -20.51 6.72
C TYR A 421 6.54 -21.56 7.09
N ALA A 422 5.27 -21.31 6.80
CA ALA A 422 4.23 -22.32 6.97
C ALA A 422 3.55 -22.71 5.65
N THR A 423 3.02 -23.93 5.60
CA THR A 423 2.18 -24.41 4.48
C THR A 423 0.87 -23.62 4.37
N SER A 424 0.31 -23.19 5.49
CA SER A 424 -0.81 -22.25 5.59
C SER A 424 -0.78 -21.54 6.95
N PHE A 425 -1.49 -20.43 7.06
CA PHE A 425 -1.78 -19.79 8.35
C PHE A 425 -3.11 -19.04 8.28
N HIS A 426 -3.81 -18.94 9.39
CA HIS A 426 -4.99 -18.08 9.49
C HIS A 426 -4.56 -16.61 9.70
N PRO A 427 -5.22 -15.62 9.05
CA PRO A 427 -4.93 -14.20 9.25
C PRO A 427 -4.88 -13.80 10.73
N GLY A 428 -3.82 -13.07 11.12
CA GLY A 428 -3.56 -12.68 12.50
C GLY A 428 -2.75 -13.69 13.33
N THR A 429 -2.48 -14.89 12.79
CA THR A 429 -1.66 -15.93 13.45
C THR A 429 -0.56 -16.48 12.53
N PRO A 430 0.33 -15.62 11.99
CA PRO A 430 1.30 -16.02 10.98
C PRO A 430 2.48 -16.83 11.59
N PRO A 431 3.31 -17.51 10.78
CA PRO A 431 4.37 -18.40 11.28
C PRO A 431 5.44 -17.72 12.14
N GLU A 432 5.63 -16.41 12.02
CA GLU A 432 6.61 -15.63 12.79
C GLU A 432 6.29 -15.64 14.28
N ASN A 433 5.00 -15.67 14.61
CA ASN A 433 4.53 -15.76 15.98
C ASN A 433 4.98 -17.06 16.68
N ALA A 434 5.46 -18.06 15.94
CA ALA A 434 5.98 -19.30 16.52
C ALA A 434 7.51 -19.28 16.70
N VAL A 435 8.17 -18.16 16.40
CA VAL A 435 9.62 -17.98 16.51
C VAL A 435 9.98 -16.57 17.05
N ASP A 436 9.04 -15.90 17.69
CA ASP A 436 9.20 -14.53 18.21
C ASP A 436 9.66 -14.50 19.68
N GLY A 437 9.61 -15.65 20.35
CA GLY A 437 9.98 -15.82 21.75
C GLY A 437 8.87 -15.46 22.75
N ASP A 438 7.64 -15.23 22.28
CA ASP A 438 6.47 -14.90 23.09
C ASP A 438 5.40 -16.00 23.04
N ILE A 439 5.31 -16.80 24.12
CA ILE A 439 4.32 -17.88 24.21
C ILE A 439 2.85 -17.42 24.22
N ALA A 440 2.60 -16.10 24.29
CA ALA A 440 1.27 -15.52 24.20
C ALA A 440 0.79 -15.31 22.76
N THR A 441 1.70 -15.26 21.78
CA THR A 441 1.37 -15.24 20.35
C THR A 441 1.35 -16.68 19.83
N ILE A 442 0.71 -16.90 18.69
CA ILE A 442 0.64 -18.23 18.06
C ILE A 442 0.71 -18.14 16.54
N TRP A 443 1.29 -19.16 15.94
CA TRP A 443 0.95 -19.61 14.59
C TRP A 443 -0.23 -20.59 14.64
N HIS A 444 -1.14 -20.49 13.67
CA HIS A 444 -2.18 -21.49 13.45
C HIS A 444 -2.39 -21.74 11.96
N SER A 445 -2.44 -22.99 11.52
CA SER A 445 -2.77 -23.34 10.13
C SER A 445 -4.16 -22.80 9.74
N GLU A 446 -4.39 -22.57 8.45
CA GLU A 446 -5.67 -22.02 7.99
C GLU A 446 -6.84 -22.95 8.37
N TYR A 447 -7.84 -22.37 9.02
CA TYR A 447 -9.01 -23.08 9.55
C TYR A 447 -10.34 -22.57 8.97
N GLN A 448 -10.33 -21.52 8.17
CA GLN A 448 -11.54 -20.96 7.57
C GLN A 448 -11.27 -20.38 6.15
N PRO A 449 -11.44 -21.19 5.09
CA PRO A 449 -11.79 -22.62 5.10
C PRO A 449 -10.59 -23.49 5.50
N VAL A 450 -10.85 -24.64 6.13
CA VAL A 450 -9.80 -25.57 6.58
C VAL A 450 -8.88 -25.97 5.43
N THR A 451 -7.56 -25.84 5.62
CA THR A 451 -6.56 -26.52 4.78
C THR A 451 -6.14 -27.83 5.45
N PRO A 452 -6.47 -28.99 4.88
CA PRO A 452 -6.24 -30.30 5.52
C PRO A 452 -4.79 -30.59 5.90
N LEU A 453 -4.60 -31.48 6.87
CA LEU A 453 -3.30 -32.06 7.20
C LEU A 453 -2.76 -32.92 6.04
N PRO A 454 -1.42 -33.07 5.89
CA PRO A 454 -0.38 -32.54 6.75
C PRO A 454 -0.13 -31.04 6.57
N GLN A 455 0.20 -30.37 7.66
CA GLN A 455 0.61 -28.96 7.68
C GLN A 455 1.98 -28.85 8.34
N SER A 456 2.80 -27.87 7.95
CA SER A 456 4.16 -27.72 8.45
C SER A 456 4.55 -26.28 8.69
N ILE A 457 5.47 -26.09 9.63
CA ILE A 457 6.25 -24.87 9.84
C ILE A 457 7.73 -25.19 9.64
N THR A 458 8.46 -24.34 8.93
CA THR A 458 9.88 -24.46 8.61
C THR A 458 10.62 -23.26 9.17
N LEU A 459 11.51 -23.49 10.13
CA LEU A 459 12.36 -22.46 10.72
C LEU A 459 13.52 -22.16 9.78
N ASN A 460 13.86 -20.89 9.62
CA ASN A 460 15.08 -20.42 8.98
C ASN A 460 16.10 -20.03 10.04
N LEU A 461 17.20 -20.78 10.14
CA LEU A 461 18.23 -20.54 11.15
C LEU A 461 19.21 -19.41 10.78
N GLY A 462 19.03 -18.79 9.60
CA GLY A 462 19.86 -17.70 9.04
C GLY A 462 21.20 -18.17 8.45
N ALA A 463 21.74 -19.27 8.96
CA ALA A 463 22.95 -19.92 8.45
C ALA A 463 22.87 -21.44 8.71
N THR A 464 23.72 -22.21 8.04
CA THR A 464 23.88 -23.63 8.35
C THR A 464 24.46 -23.79 9.76
N LYS A 465 23.74 -24.50 10.62
CA LYS A 465 24.10 -24.82 12.00
C LYS A 465 24.05 -26.33 12.19
N ASN A 466 24.84 -26.84 13.13
CA ASN A 466 24.74 -28.23 13.56
C ASN A 466 23.58 -28.34 14.56
N VAL A 467 22.53 -29.08 14.22
CA VAL A 467 21.30 -29.21 15.03
C VAL A 467 21.11 -30.64 15.50
N THR A 468 20.55 -30.81 16.69
CA THR A 468 20.38 -32.09 17.39
C THR A 468 18.96 -32.33 17.88
N ASN A 469 18.17 -31.26 17.97
CA ASN A 469 16.80 -31.35 18.46
C ASN A 469 15.91 -30.25 17.89
N LEU A 470 14.61 -30.48 17.99
CA LEU A 470 13.56 -29.48 17.85
C LEU A 470 12.69 -29.49 19.09
N THR A 471 12.38 -28.31 19.63
CA THR A 471 11.36 -28.16 20.66
C THR A 471 10.11 -27.51 20.08
N TYR A 472 8.96 -27.93 20.59
CA TYR A 472 7.64 -27.47 20.19
C TYR A 472 6.82 -27.15 21.44
N GLN A 473 6.44 -25.89 21.59
CA GLN A 473 5.50 -25.43 22.59
C GLN A 473 4.13 -25.30 21.92
N PRO A 474 3.16 -26.17 22.27
CA PRO A 474 1.77 -25.96 21.89
C PRO A 474 1.27 -24.59 22.36
N ARG A 475 0.20 -24.09 21.73
CA ARG A 475 -0.49 -22.87 22.20
C ARG A 475 -0.70 -22.87 23.72
N PHE A 476 -0.48 -21.71 24.34
CA PHE A 476 -0.52 -21.55 25.80
C PHE A 476 -1.65 -20.61 26.25
N ASP A 477 -2.76 -20.62 25.51
CA ASP A 477 -3.94 -19.77 25.69
C ASP A 477 -5.11 -20.48 26.41
N GLY A 478 -4.88 -21.70 26.93
CA GLY A 478 -5.90 -22.54 27.57
C GLY A 478 -6.73 -23.37 26.58
N ASN A 479 -6.49 -23.26 25.28
CA ASN A 479 -7.05 -24.12 24.23
C ASN A 479 -5.99 -25.13 23.77
N LEU A 480 -6.39 -26.29 23.26
CA LEU A 480 -5.49 -27.30 22.69
C LEU A 480 -5.67 -27.49 21.19
N ASN A 481 -6.60 -26.76 20.54
CA ASN A 481 -6.84 -26.89 19.11
C ASN A 481 -5.55 -26.70 18.30
N GLY A 482 -5.27 -27.60 17.37
CA GLY A 482 -4.03 -27.61 16.60
C GLY A 482 -2.80 -28.15 17.33
N THR A 483 -2.90 -28.61 18.58
CA THR A 483 -1.74 -29.27 19.23
C THR A 483 -1.30 -30.47 18.41
N ILE A 484 -0.03 -30.49 17.97
CA ILE A 484 0.50 -31.57 17.12
C ILE A 484 0.61 -32.86 17.94
N LEU A 485 -0.06 -33.91 17.46
CA LEU A 485 -0.12 -35.24 18.08
C LEU A 485 0.80 -36.24 17.40
N SER A 486 0.89 -36.19 16.07
CA SER A 486 1.81 -37.02 15.28
C SER A 486 2.61 -36.10 14.37
N TYR A 487 3.93 -36.30 14.32
CA TYR A 487 4.83 -35.37 13.67
C TYR A 487 5.95 -36.04 12.87
N GLN A 488 6.54 -35.25 11.98
CA GLN A 488 7.82 -35.50 11.32
C GLN A 488 8.69 -34.25 11.44
N VAL A 489 9.98 -34.44 11.74
CA VAL A 489 11.02 -33.38 11.64
C VAL A 489 11.92 -33.68 10.46
N SER A 490 12.09 -32.69 9.60
CA SER A 490 12.98 -32.78 8.44
C SER A 490 13.92 -31.57 8.38
N VAL A 491 15.12 -31.75 7.84
CA VAL A 491 16.14 -30.70 7.76
C VAL A 491 16.60 -30.47 6.33
N SER A 492 17.10 -29.27 6.05
CA SER A 492 17.65 -28.89 4.74
C SER A 492 18.75 -27.84 4.88
N THR A 493 19.74 -27.86 4.00
CA THR A 493 20.76 -26.81 3.87
C THR A 493 20.44 -25.82 2.74
N ASP A 494 19.60 -26.20 1.78
CA ASP A 494 19.32 -25.45 0.54
C ASP A 494 17.87 -24.92 0.47
N GLY A 495 16.98 -25.42 1.33
CA GLY A 495 15.55 -25.09 1.31
C GLY A 495 14.76 -25.81 0.21
N ALA A 496 15.42 -26.61 -0.64
CA ALA A 496 14.79 -27.38 -1.71
C ALA A 496 14.63 -28.85 -1.30
N THR A 497 15.72 -29.47 -0.83
CA THR A 497 15.77 -30.88 -0.51
C THR A 497 15.70 -31.06 0.99
N PHE A 498 14.64 -31.69 1.48
CA PHE A 498 14.46 -31.99 2.90
C PHE A 498 14.69 -33.46 3.18
N THR A 499 15.44 -33.76 4.23
CA THR A 499 15.67 -35.12 4.74
C THR A 499 15.00 -35.28 6.10
N THR A 500 14.16 -36.30 6.25
CA THR A 500 13.52 -36.63 7.53
C THR A 500 14.56 -37.14 8.52
N VAL A 501 14.60 -36.56 9.71
CA VAL A 501 15.56 -36.91 10.79
C VAL A 501 14.87 -37.43 12.06
N ALA A 502 13.59 -37.13 12.26
CA ALA A 502 12.79 -37.70 13.33
C ALA A 502 11.31 -37.80 12.95
N SER A 503 10.58 -38.68 13.63
CA SER A 503 9.12 -38.75 13.60
C SER A 503 8.63 -39.40 14.88
N GLY A 504 7.41 -39.10 15.29
CA GLY A 504 6.81 -39.76 16.45
C GLY A 504 5.47 -39.16 16.83
N ASP A 505 5.07 -39.46 18.06
CA ASP A 505 3.82 -39.00 18.65
C ASP A 505 4.08 -38.23 19.94
N TRP A 506 3.26 -37.22 20.19
CA TRP A 506 3.22 -36.44 21.41
C TRP A 506 1.84 -36.49 22.05
N ALA A 507 1.80 -36.34 23.37
CA ALA A 507 0.55 -36.22 24.10
C ALA A 507 -0.20 -34.93 23.74
N GLY A 508 -1.54 -35.02 23.66
CA GLY A 508 -2.42 -33.86 23.48
C GLY A 508 -2.56 -33.04 24.76
N ASP A 509 -1.47 -32.43 25.20
CA ASP A 509 -1.40 -31.50 26.32
C ASP A 509 -0.53 -30.28 25.96
N ALA A 510 -0.57 -29.23 26.78
CA ALA A 510 0.16 -27.98 26.55
C ALA A 510 1.65 -28.03 26.99
N ARG A 511 2.18 -29.20 27.39
CA ARG A 511 3.58 -29.30 27.84
C ARG A 511 4.55 -29.09 26.67
N LEU A 512 5.73 -28.56 26.95
CA LEU A 512 6.82 -28.50 25.98
C LEU A 512 7.11 -29.92 25.45
N LYS A 513 7.24 -30.03 24.13
CA LYS A 513 7.56 -31.27 23.43
C LYS A 513 8.96 -31.17 22.84
N THR A 514 9.66 -32.30 22.75
CA THR A 514 11.01 -32.37 22.18
C THR A 514 11.11 -33.56 21.25
N ALA A 515 11.69 -33.32 20.06
CA ALA A 515 12.16 -34.34 19.14
C ALA A 515 13.69 -34.29 19.12
N THR A 516 14.35 -35.42 19.39
CA THR A 516 15.82 -35.54 19.33
C THR A 516 16.22 -36.41 18.17
N PHE A 517 17.35 -36.09 17.54
CA PHE A 517 17.90 -36.81 16.40
C PHE A 517 19.43 -36.68 16.38
N PRO A 518 20.16 -37.54 15.63
CA PRO A 518 21.60 -37.39 15.45
C PRO A 518 21.96 -36.00 14.92
N ALA A 519 23.10 -35.47 15.37
CA ALA A 519 23.62 -34.18 14.92
C ALA A 519 23.69 -34.12 13.38
N VAL A 520 23.10 -33.07 12.80
CA VAL A 520 23.03 -32.87 11.35
C VAL A 520 23.17 -31.39 11.02
N ASP A 521 23.87 -31.08 9.93
CA ASP A 521 23.98 -29.70 9.46
C ASP A 521 22.69 -29.28 8.76
N ALA A 522 22.09 -28.19 9.22
CA ALA A 522 20.83 -27.67 8.71
C ALA A 522 20.83 -26.15 8.72
N ARG A 523 20.27 -25.55 7.67
CA ARG A 523 19.85 -24.14 7.68
C ARG A 523 18.35 -24.01 7.93
N TYR A 524 17.58 -24.99 7.48
CA TYR A 524 16.13 -25.05 7.64
C TYR A 524 15.74 -26.29 8.42
N VAL A 525 14.83 -26.13 9.38
CA VAL A 525 14.27 -27.25 10.16
C VAL A 525 12.75 -27.17 10.05
N ARG A 526 12.13 -28.23 9.53
CA ARG A 526 10.69 -28.33 9.29
C ARG A 526 10.04 -29.26 10.29
N LEU A 527 9.05 -28.76 11.01
CA LEU A 527 8.10 -29.55 11.79
C LEU A 527 6.82 -29.73 10.97
N THR A 528 6.51 -30.97 10.60
CA THR A 528 5.27 -31.34 9.91
C THR A 528 4.36 -32.07 10.88
N GLY A 529 3.17 -31.53 11.15
CA GLY A 529 2.12 -32.24 11.88
C GLY A 529 1.24 -33.04 10.92
N THR A 530 1.12 -34.34 11.19
CA THR A 530 0.28 -35.28 10.41
C THR A 530 -1.01 -35.62 11.15
N LYS A 531 -1.11 -35.26 12.44
CA LYS A 531 -2.32 -35.37 13.25
C LYS A 531 -2.34 -34.24 14.27
N GLY A 532 -3.47 -33.53 14.36
CA GLY A 532 -3.69 -32.44 15.32
C GLY A 532 -4.78 -32.76 16.33
N TYR A 533 -4.74 -32.09 17.49
CA TYR A 533 -5.82 -32.09 18.45
C TYR A 533 -6.96 -31.19 17.97
N GLY A 534 -8.21 -31.65 18.03
CA GLY A 534 -9.39 -30.84 17.69
C GLY A 534 -9.79 -30.79 16.20
N GLY A 535 -9.03 -31.42 15.29
CA GLY A 535 -9.37 -31.51 13.87
C GLY A 535 -8.17 -31.57 12.94
N GLU A 536 -8.34 -31.14 11.70
CA GLU A 536 -7.29 -31.07 10.68
C GLU A 536 -6.49 -29.77 10.76
N PHE A 537 -5.96 -29.47 11.95
CA PHE A 537 -5.24 -28.23 12.24
C PHE A 537 -3.91 -28.50 12.91
N VAL A 538 -2.98 -27.57 12.76
CA VAL A 538 -1.78 -27.47 13.61
C VAL A 538 -1.60 -26.04 14.10
N SER A 539 -1.05 -25.89 15.29
CA SER A 539 -0.72 -24.60 15.90
C SER A 539 0.54 -24.72 16.74
N ALA A 540 1.24 -23.60 16.92
CA ALA A 540 2.40 -23.51 17.80
C ALA A 540 2.41 -22.14 18.47
N ALA A 541 2.72 -22.10 19.76
CA ALA A 541 3.15 -20.86 20.40
C ALA A 541 4.63 -20.61 20.11
N GLU A 542 5.48 -21.64 20.22
CA GLU A 542 6.92 -21.50 19.95
C GLU A 542 7.50 -22.79 19.36
N VAL A 543 8.44 -22.65 18.44
CA VAL A 543 9.23 -23.74 17.87
C VAL A 543 10.69 -23.29 17.81
N THR A 544 11.60 -24.10 18.33
CA THR A 544 13.04 -23.81 18.27
C THR A 544 13.83 -25.03 17.82
N ALA A 545 14.99 -24.80 17.19
CA ALA A 545 15.95 -25.84 16.86
C ALA A 545 17.26 -25.58 17.61
N GLY A 546 17.81 -26.63 18.23
CA GLY A 546 18.97 -26.54 19.12
C GLY A 546 20.08 -27.53 18.83
#